data_AF-I3IJT5-F1
#
_entry.id   AF-I3IJT5-F1
#
_cell.length_a   1.000
_cell.length_b   1.000
_cell.length_c   1.000
_cell.angle_alpha   90.00
_cell.angle_beta   90.00
_cell.angle_gamma   90.00
#
_symmetry.space_group_name_H-M   'P 1'
#
loop_
_entity.id
_entity.type
_entity.pdbx_description
1 polymer ?
#
loop_
_entity_poly.entity_id
_entity_poly.type
_entity_poly.pdbx_seq_one_letter_code
_entity_poly.pdbx_strand_id
1 'polypeptide(L)'
;MDVNKDVTWDDISKEKIQNFLKEAGVNIRKIVPRDILTSLSIARDNKITNAGVLFFAKNPRKFILQSQMTLIAFKGRDRVHIYDRQDVQDDLLIQFNTAALFLMKHLNRRSEIKGVNRKDIYEKIPFEALREAVANAIIHRDYSMRGTSLMVEVYDDRVEIVNPGVFPGAKRSDFGNYDTGDCRNTWDEPCRC
;
A
#
# COMPACT_ATOMS: atom_id res chain seq x y z
N MET A 1 4.03 -1.89 -19.20
CA MET A 1 5.03 -2.08 -18.13
C MET A 1 6.41 -2.04 -18.76
N ASP A 2 7.26 -1.13 -18.30
CA ASP A 2 8.59 -0.92 -18.87
C ASP A 2 9.61 -1.93 -18.32
N VAL A 3 10.57 -2.28 -19.18
CA VAL A 3 11.69 -3.15 -18.84
C VAL A 3 12.77 -2.32 -18.13
N ASN A 4 13.21 -2.79 -16.97
CA ASN A 4 14.28 -2.14 -16.22
C ASN A 4 15.63 -2.69 -16.71
N LYS A 5 16.48 -1.82 -17.26
CA LYS A 5 17.78 -2.23 -17.84
C LYS A 5 18.87 -2.44 -16.80
N ASP A 6 18.68 -1.91 -15.59
CA ASP A 6 19.69 -1.89 -14.53
C ASP A 6 19.56 -3.09 -13.58
N VAL A 7 18.52 -3.91 -13.76
CA VAL A 7 18.16 -5.01 -12.86
C VAL A 7 18.58 -6.35 -13.48
N THR A 8 19.24 -7.18 -12.66
CA THR A 8 19.61 -8.54 -13.03
C THR A 8 18.79 -9.57 -12.27
N TRP A 9 18.81 -10.83 -12.74
CA TRP A 9 18.15 -11.93 -12.04
C TRP A 9 18.69 -12.19 -10.63
N ASP A 10 19.92 -11.75 -10.33
CA ASP A 10 20.52 -11.87 -9.01
C ASP A 10 19.95 -10.86 -8.00
N ASP A 11 19.38 -9.76 -8.48
CA ASP A 11 18.71 -8.76 -7.65
C ASP A 11 17.29 -9.21 -7.23
N ILE A 12 16.77 -10.28 -7.83
CA ILE A 12 15.45 -10.84 -7.56
C ILE A 12 15.53 -11.93 -6.47
N SER A 13 14.64 -11.83 -5.49
CA SER A 13 14.52 -12.81 -4.42
C SER A 13 13.62 -13.98 -4.84
N LYS A 14 14.23 -15.17 -4.94
CA LYS A 14 13.51 -16.42 -5.16
C LYS A 14 12.54 -16.75 -4.01
N GLU A 15 12.91 -16.38 -2.79
CA GLU A 15 12.08 -16.58 -1.60
C GLU A 15 10.80 -15.74 -1.68
N LYS A 16 10.89 -14.46 -2.06
CA LYS A 16 9.71 -13.58 -2.23
C LYS A 16 8.75 -14.13 -3.28
N ILE A 17 9.29 -14.63 -4.39
CA ILE A 17 8.49 -15.28 -5.43
C ILE A 17 7.79 -16.54 -4.90
N GLN A 18 8.50 -17.39 -4.15
CA GLN A 18 7.92 -18.59 -3.56
C GLN A 18 6.82 -18.26 -2.55
N ASN A 19 7.03 -17.26 -1.69
CA ASN A 19 6.05 -16.80 -0.71
C ASN A 19 4.78 -16.27 -1.41
N PHE A 20 4.94 -15.43 -2.44
CA PHE A 20 3.81 -14.93 -3.22
C PHE A 20 3.01 -16.06 -3.87
N LEU A 21 3.70 -17.04 -4.48
CA LEU A 21 3.03 -18.17 -5.14
C LEU A 21 2.32 -19.08 -4.14
N LYS A 22 2.88 -19.24 -2.93
CA LYS A 22 2.24 -19.94 -1.81
C LYS A 22 0.98 -19.21 -1.35
N GLU A 23 1.04 -17.89 -1.16
CA GLU A 23 -0.11 -17.06 -0.79
C GLU A 23 -1.21 -17.09 -1.86
N ALA A 24 -0.82 -17.12 -3.15
CA ALA A 24 -1.74 -17.26 -4.27
C ALA A 24 -2.35 -18.68 -4.42
N GLY A 25 -2.02 -19.62 -3.53
CA GLY A 25 -2.52 -21.00 -3.58
C GLY A 25 -1.92 -21.84 -4.72
N VAL A 26 -0.83 -21.39 -5.35
CA VAL A 26 -0.14 -22.11 -6.42
C VAL A 26 0.84 -23.10 -5.79
N ASN A 27 0.53 -24.39 -5.92
CA ASN A 27 1.31 -25.45 -5.29
C ASN A 27 2.56 -25.80 -6.14
N ILE A 28 3.67 -25.08 -5.93
CA ILE A 28 4.88 -25.23 -6.73
C ILE A 28 5.82 -26.25 -6.09
N ARG A 29 5.99 -27.40 -6.77
CA ARG A 29 6.70 -28.56 -6.20
C ARG A 29 8.23 -28.45 -6.12
N LYS A 30 8.90 -27.43 -6.68
CA LYS A 30 10.34 -27.11 -6.45
C LYS A 30 10.94 -26.01 -7.34
N ILE A 31 10.40 -25.78 -8.54
CA ILE A 31 10.97 -24.84 -9.52
C ILE A 31 9.88 -23.86 -9.90
N VAL A 32 10.15 -22.55 -9.76
CA VAL A 32 9.29 -21.52 -10.35
C VAL A 32 9.50 -21.59 -11.86
N PRO A 33 8.53 -22.08 -12.65
CA PRO A 33 8.68 -22.14 -14.09
C PRO A 33 8.81 -20.71 -14.63
N ARG A 34 9.73 -20.49 -15.58
CA ARG A 34 9.84 -19.19 -16.27
C ARG A 34 8.51 -18.73 -16.83
N ASP A 35 7.66 -19.67 -17.22
CA ASP A 35 6.33 -19.43 -17.78
C ASP A 35 5.40 -18.73 -16.77
N ILE A 36 5.52 -19.00 -15.47
CA ILE A 36 4.75 -18.30 -14.42
C ILE A 36 5.23 -16.85 -14.31
N LEU A 37 6.56 -16.63 -14.37
CA LEU A 37 7.13 -15.29 -14.30
C LEU A 37 6.76 -14.44 -15.53
N THR A 38 6.74 -15.05 -16.71
CA THR A 38 6.27 -14.41 -17.94
C THR A 38 4.77 -14.13 -17.89
N SER A 39 3.97 -15.06 -17.37
CA SER A 39 2.51 -14.89 -17.22
C SER A 39 2.16 -13.77 -16.24
N LEU A 40 2.95 -13.61 -15.17
CA LEU A 40 2.84 -12.50 -14.21
C LEU A 40 3.45 -11.20 -14.74
N SER A 41 3.92 -11.16 -15.99
CA SER A 41 4.60 -10.01 -16.59
C SER A 41 5.81 -9.50 -15.79
N ILE A 42 6.44 -10.39 -14.99
CA ILE A 42 7.65 -10.11 -14.20
C ILE A 42 8.87 -10.02 -15.12
N ALA A 43 8.86 -10.79 -16.20
CA ALA A 43 9.90 -10.78 -17.21
C ALA A 43 9.33 -10.74 -18.63
N ARG A 44 9.99 -9.96 -19.49
CA ARG A 44 9.74 -9.90 -20.94
C ARG A 44 11.09 -10.00 -21.65
N ASP A 45 11.20 -10.87 -22.65
CA ASP A 45 12.43 -11.08 -23.44
C ASP A 45 13.68 -11.33 -22.57
N ASN A 46 13.52 -12.12 -21.52
CA ASN A 46 14.55 -12.46 -20.53
C ASN A 46 15.07 -11.26 -19.69
N LYS A 47 14.38 -10.13 -19.73
CA LYS A 47 14.65 -8.92 -18.93
C LYS A 47 13.54 -8.69 -17.92
N ILE A 48 13.88 -8.10 -16.78
CA ILE A 48 12.97 -7.88 -15.66
C ILE A 48 12.19 -6.59 -15.87
N THR A 49 10.89 -6.62 -15.59
CA THR A 49 10.01 -5.44 -15.67
C THR A 49 10.02 -4.65 -14.36
N ASN A 50 9.60 -3.39 -14.40
CA ASN A 50 9.41 -2.59 -13.19
C ASN A 50 8.48 -3.25 -12.17
N ALA A 51 7.44 -3.97 -12.62
CA ALA A 51 6.58 -4.75 -11.73
C ALA A 51 7.35 -5.89 -11.06
N GLY A 52 8.20 -6.60 -11.81
CA GLY A 52 9.08 -7.61 -11.24
C GLY A 52 10.01 -7.06 -10.15
N VAL A 53 10.52 -5.85 -10.34
CA VAL A 53 11.33 -5.14 -9.33
C VAL A 53 10.48 -4.83 -8.09
N LEU A 54 9.34 -4.18 -8.27
CA LEU A 54 8.48 -3.71 -7.17
C LEU A 54 7.97 -4.85 -6.28
N PHE A 55 7.72 -6.03 -6.85
CA PHE A 55 7.20 -7.18 -6.09
C PHE A 55 8.30 -8.13 -5.59
N PHE A 56 9.42 -8.28 -6.31
CA PHE A 56 10.35 -9.39 -6.05
C PHE A 56 11.81 -8.97 -5.91
N ALA A 57 12.18 -7.70 -6.07
CA ALA A 57 13.55 -7.27 -5.81
C ALA A 57 13.91 -7.45 -4.32
N LYS A 58 15.17 -7.81 -4.07
CA LYS A 58 15.76 -7.80 -2.72
C LYS A 58 15.77 -6.40 -2.12
N ASN A 59 16.02 -5.39 -2.96
CA ASN A 59 15.98 -3.98 -2.60
C ASN A 59 15.36 -3.18 -3.76
N PRO A 60 14.02 -3.01 -3.78
CA PRO A 60 13.34 -2.31 -4.88
C PRO A 60 13.71 -0.83 -4.94
N ARG A 61 13.98 -0.20 -3.79
CA ARG A 61 14.36 1.22 -3.69
C ARG A 61 15.66 1.55 -4.43
N LYS A 62 16.57 0.58 -4.56
CA LYS A 62 17.81 0.70 -5.37
C LYS A 62 17.52 1.07 -6.83
N PHE A 63 16.41 0.58 -7.38
CA PHE A 63 16.06 0.72 -8.79
C PHE A 63 14.90 1.69 -9.02
N ILE A 64 13.94 1.71 -8.09
CA ILE A 64 12.77 2.56 -8.12
C ILE A 64 12.71 3.29 -6.78
N LEU A 65 13.28 4.49 -6.72
CA LEU A 65 13.35 5.32 -5.50
C LEU A 65 11.98 5.57 -4.87
N GLN A 66 10.92 5.51 -5.68
CA GLN A 66 9.55 5.68 -5.23
C GLN A 66 8.98 4.43 -4.55
N SER A 67 9.69 3.30 -4.50
CA SER A 67 9.27 2.11 -3.74
C SER A 67 9.43 2.32 -2.23
N GLN A 68 8.63 3.23 -1.70
CA GLN A 68 8.55 3.56 -0.30
C GLN A 68 7.12 3.97 0.07
N MET A 69 6.77 3.71 1.33
CA MET A 69 5.51 4.06 1.97
C MET A 69 5.81 4.58 3.38
N THR A 70 5.09 5.59 3.82
CA THR A 70 5.20 6.16 5.16
C THR A 70 3.88 5.95 5.90
N LEU A 71 3.95 5.32 7.06
CA LEU A 71 2.83 5.08 7.97
C LEU A 71 2.98 6.01 9.16
N ILE A 72 1.95 6.79 9.50
CA ILE A 72 1.99 7.72 10.62
C ILE A 72 0.69 7.61 11.41
N ALA A 73 0.80 7.55 12.73
CA ALA A 73 -0.32 7.70 13.64
C ALA A 73 -0.16 9.03 14.38
N PHE A 74 -1.21 9.84 14.39
CA PHE A 74 -1.28 11.09 15.13
C PHE A 74 -2.17 10.92 16.36
N LYS A 75 -1.88 11.71 17.40
CA LYS A 75 -2.75 11.89 18.56
C LYS A 75 -3.57 13.15 18.35
N GLY A 76 -4.88 13.01 18.31
CA GLY A 76 -5.80 14.11 18.00
C GLY A 76 -6.16 14.19 16.52
N ARG A 77 -6.62 15.37 16.12
CA ARG A 77 -7.07 15.67 14.74
C ARG A 77 -5.99 16.33 13.88
N ASP A 78 -4.93 16.82 14.52
CA ASP A 78 -3.90 17.64 13.90
C ASP A 78 -2.60 16.87 13.73
N ARG A 79 -1.77 17.29 12.75
CA ARG A 79 -0.46 16.70 12.44
C ARG A 79 0.65 17.04 13.45
N VAL A 80 0.29 17.50 14.64
CA VAL A 80 1.22 18.06 15.63
C VAL A 80 1.85 16.97 16.49
N HIS A 81 1.05 15.98 16.92
CA HIS A 81 1.51 14.96 17.85
C HIS A 81 1.63 13.61 17.16
N ILE A 82 2.82 13.32 16.64
CA ILE A 82 3.13 12.00 16.08
C ILE A 82 3.22 11.00 17.23
N TYR A 83 2.35 10.00 17.19
CA TYR A 83 2.25 8.93 18.16
C TYR A 83 3.07 7.70 17.75
N ASP A 84 3.06 7.36 16.47
CA ASP A 84 3.85 6.27 15.89
C ASP A 84 4.18 6.63 14.44
N ARG A 85 5.36 6.24 13.97
CA ARG A 85 5.78 6.46 12.58
C ARG A 85 6.63 5.29 12.11
N GLN A 86 6.28 4.76 10.95
CA GLN A 86 7.02 3.67 10.32
C GLN A 86 7.21 3.96 8.83
N ASP A 87 8.46 4.02 8.39
CA ASP A 87 8.82 4.15 6.99
C ASP A 87 9.19 2.77 6.42
N VAL A 88 8.51 2.34 5.35
CA VAL A 88 8.66 1.03 4.71
C VAL A 88 9.25 1.23 3.32
N GLN A 89 10.40 0.61 3.04
CA GLN A 89 11.16 0.77 1.80
C GLN A 89 11.39 -0.55 1.05
N ASP A 90 10.51 -1.52 1.31
CA ASP A 90 10.62 -2.88 0.79
C ASP A 90 9.67 -3.11 -0.41
N ASP A 91 9.44 -4.35 -0.81
CA ASP A 91 8.51 -4.70 -1.89
C ASP A 91 7.04 -4.36 -1.55
N LEU A 92 6.21 -4.35 -2.59
CA LEU A 92 4.80 -3.93 -2.46
C LEU A 92 3.97 -4.85 -1.55
N LEU A 93 4.29 -6.14 -1.44
CA LEU A 93 3.56 -7.05 -0.56
C LEU A 93 3.92 -6.76 0.90
N ILE A 94 5.19 -6.56 1.19
CA ILE A 94 5.64 -6.16 2.53
C ILE A 94 5.05 -4.78 2.89
N GLN A 95 5.05 -3.82 1.97
CA GLN A 95 4.40 -2.52 2.19
C GLN A 95 2.91 -2.68 2.51
N PHE A 96 2.18 -3.48 1.73
CA PHE A 96 0.76 -3.76 1.95
C PHE A 96 0.50 -4.42 3.32
N ASN A 97 1.22 -5.49 3.63
CA ASN A 97 1.05 -6.23 4.88
C ASN A 97 1.42 -5.39 6.10
N THR A 98 2.49 -4.59 6.01
CA THR A 98 2.90 -3.68 7.09
C THR A 98 1.85 -2.60 7.33
N ALA A 99 1.28 -2.02 6.27
CA ALA A 99 0.19 -1.06 6.38
C ALA A 99 -1.05 -1.67 7.03
N ALA A 100 -1.45 -2.89 6.63
CA ALA A 100 -2.59 -3.60 7.21
C ALA A 100 -2.37 -3.88 8.70
N LEU A 101 -1.19 -4.35 9.10
CA LEU A 101 -0.84 -4.57 10.50
C LEU A 101 -0.80 -3.27 11.31
N PHE A 102 -0.29 -2.19 10.73
CA PHE A 102 -0.27 -0.86 11.35
C PHE A 102 -1.69 -0.35 11.60
N LEU A 103 -2.56 -0.42 10.58
CA LEU A 103 -3.97 -0.07 10.72
C LEU A 103 -4.64 -0.92 11.81
N MET A 104 -4.47 -2.24 11.78
CA MET A 104 -5.03 -3.13 12.80
C MET A 104 -4.56 -2.76 14.22
N LYS A 105 -3.26 -2.49 14.39
CA LYS A 105 -2.66 -2.10 15.68
C LYS A 105 -3.27 -0.81 16.22
N HIS A 106 -3.41 0.22 15.38
CA HIS A 106 -3.85 1.55 15.81
C HIS A 106 -5.38 1.71 15.87
N LEU A 107 -6.13 0.90 15.12
CA LEU A 107 -7.59 0.82 15.23
C LEU A 107 -8.02 0.00 16.45
N ASN A 108 -7.39 -1.16 16.72
CA ASN A 108 -7.76 -2.01 17.86
C ASN A 108 -7.53 -1.34 19.22
N ARG A 109 -6.43 -0.57 19.36
CA ARG A 109 -6.07 0.11 20.63
C ARG A 109 -7.12 1.15 21.07
N ARG A 110 -8.06 1.52 20.20
CA ARG A 110 -9.15 2.44 20.55
C ARG A 110 -10.49 1.79 20.84
N SER A 111 -10.59 0.47 20.70
CA SER A 111 -11.73 -0.31 21.21
C SER A 111 -11.65 -0.47 22.75
N GLU A 112 -11.25 0.60 23.46
CA GLU A 112 -11.13 0.61 24.91
C GLU A 112 -12.51 0.70 25.60
N ILE A 113 -12.64 -0.12 26.63
CA ILE A 113 -13.87 -0.55 27.31
C ILE A 113 -14.51 0.59 28.10
N LYS A 114 -15.75 0.95 27.76
CA LYS A 114 -16.65 1.76 28.60
C LYS A 114 -17.78 0.89 29.17
N GLY A 115 -17.59 0.31 30.36
CA GLY A 115 -18.66 -0.40 31.10
C GLY A 115 -19.27 -1.61 30.35
N VAL A 116 -20.55 -1.92 30.63
CA VAL A 116 -21.29 -3.10 30.08
C VAL A 116 -21.71 -2.93 28.61
N ASN A 117 -21.75 -1.70 28.09
CA ASN A 117 -22.09 -1.43 26.69
C ASN A 117 -20.88 -0.86 25.95
N ARG A 118 -20.19 -1.74 25.24
CA ARG A 118 -19.17 -1.41 24.24
C ARG A 118 -19.85 -0.62 23.12
N LYS A 119 -19.49 0.66 22.95
CA LYS A 119 -19.77 1.43 21.74
C LYS A 119 -18.43 1.82 21.13
N ASP A 120 -17.97 0.98 20.22
CA ASP A 120 -16.74 1.16 19.46
C ASP A 120 -16.93 2.34 18.50
N ILE A 121 -16.19 3.43 18.70
CA ILE A 121 -16.31 4.64 17.87
C ILE A 121 -15.86 4.35 16.41
N TYR A 122 -15.17 3.23 16.17
CA TYR A 122 -14.73 2.74 14.85
C TYR A 122 -15.60 1.65 14.24
N GLU A 123 -16.79 1.36 14.81
CA GLU A 123 -17.77 0.48 14.16
C GLU A 123 -18.17 0.99 12.75
N LYS A 124 -17.81 2.22 12.38
CA LYS A 124 -18.12 2.84 11.08
C LYS A 124 -17.20 2.48 9.92
N ILE A 125 -15.93 2.09 10.13
CA ILE A 125 -15.01 1.81 9.00
C ILE A 125 -14.55 0.35 9.08
N PRO A 126 -15.04 -0.53 8.20
CA PRO A 126 -14.62 -1.92 8.20
C PRO A 126 -13.15 -2.03 7.81
N PHE A 127 -12.42 -2.89 8.52
CA PHE A 127 -10.99 -3.13 8.28
C PHE A 127 -10.74 -3.58 6.84
N GLU A 128 -11.67 -4.35 6.28
CA GLU A 128 -11.68 -4.79 4.89
C GLU A 128 -11.65 -3.62 3.90
N ALA A 129 -12.43 -2.56 4.15
CA ALA A 129 -12.45 -1.39 3.27
C ALA A 129 -11.13 -0.60 3.35
N LEU A 130 -10.52 -0.50 4.53
CA LEU A 130 -9.20 0.13 4.66
C LEU A 130 -8.12 -0.68 3.96
N ARG A 131 -8.19 -2.01 4.06
CA ARG A 131 -7.27 -2.91 3.35
C ARG A 131 -7.39 -2.75 1.84
N GLU A 132 -8.62 -2.67 1.31
CA GLU A 132 -8.86 -2.40 -0.11
C GLU A 132 -8.38 -1.01 -0.53
N ALA A 133 -8.60 0.01 0.30
CA ALA A 133 -8.13 1.36 0.03
C ALA A 133 -6.60 1.43 -0.07
N VAL A 134 -5.87 0.73 0.82
CA VAL A 134 -4.41 0.60 0.73
C VAL A 134 -4.00 -0.17 -0.53
N ALA A 135 -4.67 -1.29 -0.86
CA ALA A 135 -4.38 -2.05 -2.08
C ALA A 135 -4.56 -1.19 -3.33
N ASN A 136 -5.65 -0.44 -3.41
CA ASN A 136 -5.95 0.47 -4.51
C ASN A 136 -4.89 1.58 -4.61
N ALA A 137 -4.46 2.14 -3.48
CA ALA A 137 -3.42 3.16 -3.46
C ALA A 137 -2.07 2.62 -3.97
N ILE A 138 -1.70 1.40 -3.60
CA ILE A 138 -0.48 0.75 -4.10
C ILE A 138 -0.58 0.46 -5.61
N ILE A 139 -1.69 -0.13 -6.06
CA ILE A 139 -1.87 -0.57 -7.46
C ILE A 139 -1.93 0.63 -8.42
N HIS A 140 -2.62 1.69 -8.04
CA HIS A 140 -2.83 2.87 -8.89
C HIS A 140 -1.79 3.96 -8.72
N ARG A 141 -0.73 3.70 -7.95
CA ARG A 141 0.34 4.67 -7.76
C ARG A 141 1.13 4.90 -9.05
N ASP A 142 1.42 6.16 -9.33
CA ASP A 142 2.38 6.51 -10.37
C ASP A 142 3.82 6.44 -9.83
N TYR A 143 4.49 5.31 -10.09
CA TYR A 143 5.88 5.08 -9.70
C TYR A 143 6.91 5.88 -10.53
N SER A 144 6.46 6.63 -11.55
CA SER A 144 7.32 7.52 -12.34
C SER A 144 7.50 8.91 -11.72
N MET A 145 6.55 9.34 -10.89
CA MET A 145 6.58 10.66 -10.24
C MET A 145 7.67 10.71 -9.16
N ARG A 146 8.64 11.62 -9.33
CA ARG A 146 9.75 11.77 -8.40
C ARG A 146 9.36 12.62 -7.19
N GLY A 147 9.87 12.23 -6.01
CA GLY A 147 9.74 13.02 -4.78
C GLY A 147 8.43 12.79 -4.02
N THR A 148 7.65 11.79 -4.41
CA THR A 148 6.35 11.50 -3.81
C THR A 148 6.36 10.14 -3.11
N SER A 149 5.80 10.07 -1.90
CA SER A 149 5.65 8.82 -1.14
C SER A 149 4.18 8.52 -0.93
N LEU A 150 3.81 7.24 -0.93
CA LEU A 150 2.48 6.83 -0.46
C LEU A 150 2.45 7.01 1.07
N MET A 151 1.50 7.78 1.59
CA MET A 151 1.36 7.97 3.03
C MET A 151 0.04 7.43 3.54
N VAL A 152 0.08 6.73 4.67
CA VAL A 152 -1.12 6.29 5.40
C VAL A 152 -1.06 6.95 6.77
N GLU A 153 -2.00 7.83 7.02
CA GLU A 153 -2.07 8.64 8.22
C GLU A 153 -3.31 8.25 9.04
N VAL A 154 -3.12 7.89 10.30
CA VAL A 154 -4.18 7.49 11.23
C VAL A 154 -4.38 8.61 12.24
N TYR A 155 -5.58 9.19 12.27
CA TYR A 155 -5.99 10.25 13.19
C TYR A 155 -7.00 9.73 14.22
N ASP A 156 -7.43 10.64 15.10
CA ASP A 156 -8.46 10.33 16.08
C ASP A 156 -9.85 10.09 15.55
N ASP A 157 -10.19 10.66 14.41
CA ASP A 157 -11.51 10.57 13.82
C ASP A 157 -11.52 9.93 12.44
N ARG A 158 -10.37 9.80 11.78
CA ARG A 158 -10.28 9.36 10.39
C ARG A 158 -8.96 8.66 10.07
N VAL A 159 -8.93 7.99 8.93
CA VAL A 159 -7.72 7.50 8.27
C VAL A 159 -7.60 8.21 6.93
N GLU A 160 -6.46 8.81 6.66
CA GLU A 160 -6.13 9.44 5.39
C GLU A 160 -5.11 8.58 4.65
N ILE A 161 -5.37 8.30 3.37
CA ILE A 161 -4.40 7.67 2.47
C ILE A 161 -4.06 8.69 1.39
N VAL A 162 -2.81 9.13 1.39
CA VAL A 162 -2.28 10.16 0.50
C VAL A 162 -1.49 9.46 -0.60
N ASN A 163 -2.07 9.39 -1.80
CA ASN A 163 -1.44 8.73 -2.94
C ASN A 163 -1.12 9.74 -4.05
N PRO A 164 0.15 9.86 -4.48
CA PRO A 164 0.49 10.57 -5.70
C PRO A 164 0.00 9.76 -6.93
N GLY A 165 -1.25 10.01 -7.35
CA GLY A 165 -1.86 9.34 -8.50
C GLY A 165 -3.36 9.63 -8.62
N VAL A 166 -3.90 9.50 -9.83
CA VAL A 166 -5.33 9.71 -10.12
C VAL A 166 -6.11 8.41 -9.90
N PHE A 167 -7.11 8.43 -9.02
CA PHE A 167 -7.98 7.27 -8.80
C PHE A 167 -8.88 7.02 -10.04
N PRO A 168 -8.92 5.81 -10.61
CA PRO A 168 -9.86 5.52 -11.69
C PRO A 168 -11.29 5.48 -11.13
N GLY A 169 -12.12 6.45 -11.56
CA GLY A 169 -13.53 6.54 -11.20
C GLY A 169 -13.91 7.63 -10.20
N ALA A 170 -12.93 8.27 -9.54
CA ALA A 170 -13.22 9.38 -8.64
C ALA A 170 -13.37 10.68 -9.46
N LYS A 171 -14.52 11.33 -9.34
CA LYS A 171 -14.71 12.66 -9.93
C LYS A 171 -14.09 13.69 -8.99
N ARG A 172 -13.61 14.79 -9.56
CA ARG A 172 -13.07 15.95 -8.82
C ARG A 172 -14.05 16.51 -7.77
N SER A 173 -15.35 16.19 -7.88
CA SER A 173 -16.39 16.54 -6.91
C SER A 173 -16.38 15.72 -5.62
N ASP A 174 -15.72 14.57 -5.61
CA ASP A 174 -15.73 13.62 -4.49
C ASP A 174 -14.62 13.95 -3.46
N PHE A 175 -13.73 14.88 -3.82
CA PHE A 175 -12.68 15.44 -2.98
C PHE A 175 -12.99 16.91 -2.79
N GLY A 176 -13.36 17.31 -1.57
CA GLY A 176 -13.60 18.71 -1.23
C GLY A 176 -12.46 19.60 -1.74
N ASN A 177 -12.79 20.82 -2.17
CA ASN A 177 -11.90 21.80 -2.80
C ASN A 177 -10.50 21.88 -2.15
N TYR A 178 -9.55 21.09 -2.63
CA TYR A 178 -8.14 21.20 -2.27
C TYR A 178 -7.27 21.13 -3.52
N ASP A 179 -6.19 21.91 -3.48
CA ASP A 179 -5.34 22.25 -4.62
C ASP A 179 -4.82 21.03 -5.40
N THR A 180 -4.70 21.23 -6.71
CA THR A 180 -4.57 20.27 -7.82
C THR A 180 -3.29 19.42 -7.88
N GLY A 181 -2.70 19.03 -6.76
CA GLY A 181 -1.47 18.21 -6.73
C GLY A 181 -1.45 17.06 -5.74
N ASP A 182 -2.50 16.87 -4.93
CA ASP A 182 -2.50 15.96 -3.80
C ASP A 182 -3.86 15.26 -3.68
N CYS A 183 -3.97 14.00 -4.12
CA CYS A 183 -5.22 13.24 -4.02
C CYS A 183 -5.34 12.69 -2.59
N ARG A 184 -6.06 13.42 -1.73
CA ARG A 184 -6.36 13.06 -0.34
C ARG A 184 -7.71 12.38 -0.24
N ASN A 185 -7.76 11.14 0.22
CA ASN A 185 -9.02 10.52 0.63
C ASN A 185 -9.28 10.85 2.11
N THR A 186 -10.15 11.82 2.40
CA THR A 186 -10.73 12.09 3.73
C THR A 186 -12.16 11.55 3.78
N TRP A 187 -12.38 10.47 4.51
CA TRP A 187 -13.70 9.83 4.63
C TRP A 187 -14.54 10.50 5.72
N ASP A 188 -15.30 11.54 5.37
CA ASP A 188 -16.18 12.24 6.33
C ASP A 188 -17.66 12.36 5.92
N GLU A 189 -18.14 11.75 4.83
CA GLU A 189 -19.58 11.75 4.52
C GLU A 189 -20.13 10.42 3.96
N PRO A 190 -21.37 10.03 4.33
CA PRO A 190 -21.98 8.78 3.89
C PRO A 190 -22.42 8.91 2.42
N CYS A 191 -21.73 8.21 1.53
CA CYS A 191 -22.17 8.03 0.14
C CYS A 191 -23.56 7.36 0.13
N ARG A 192 -24.58 8.10 -0.29
CA ARG A 192 -25.83 7.53 -0.78
C ARG A 192 -25.60 7.08 -2.23
N CYS A 193 -25.76 5.78 -2.46
CA CYS A 193 -26.14 5.22 -3.75
C CYS A 193 -27.51 4.57 -3.56
#